data_AF-A0A1J5VJV6-F1
#
_entry.id   AF-A0A1J5VJV6-F1
#
_cell.length_a   1.000
_cell.length_b   1.000
_cell.length_c   1.000
_cell.angle_alpha   90.00
_cell.angle_beta   90.00
_cell.angle_gamma   90.00
#
_symmetry.space_group_name_H-M   'P 1'
#
loop_
_entity.id
_entity.type
_entity.pdbx_description
1 polymer ?
#
loop_
_entity_poly.entity_id
_entity_poly.type
_entity_poly.pdbx_seq_one_letter_code
_entity_poly.pdbx_strand_id
1 'polypeptide(L)'
;MTDTRDKTDIPRGEKVAGVIWLSVGALISLLLEAVNLDTRIAGIAVPFTAVIAALFNSVLTKTAALWSDLVLVKLVPLTVWVAGFFVLLSALPASGAMVLPASPLTLVLLFAGLSGGVWPLFGRK
;
A
#
# COMPACT_ATOMS: atom_id res chain seq x y z
N MET A 1 12.37 7.60 30.65
CA MET A 1 12.40 8.91 29.98
C MET A 1 12.27 8.64 28.49
N THR A 2 11.04 8.61 27.97
CA THR A 2 10.78 8.38 26.54
C THR A 2 10.99 9.72 25.83
N ASP A 3 12.09 9.83 25.09
CA ASP A 3 12.38 10.96 24.20
C ASP A 3 11.38 10.93 23.05
N THR A 4 10.20 11.55 23.24
CA THR A 4 9.25 11.77 22.15
C THR A 4 9.71 13.00 21.40
N ARG A 5 10.62 12.83 20.44
CA ARG A 5 11.03 13.90 19.51
C ARG A 5 9.78 14.49 18.87
N ASP A 6 9.65 15.81 18.91
CA ASP A 6 8.55 16.48 18.23
C ASP A 6 8.76 16.32 16.72
N LYS A 7 7.67 16.18 15.96
CA LYS A 7 7.75 15.99 14.50
C LYS A 7 8.41 17.18 13.80
N THR A 8 8.41 18.34 14.43
CA THR A 8 9.11 19.55 14.00
C THR A 8 10.63 19.39 13.99
N ASP A 9 11.16 18.51 14.84
CA ASP A 9 12.61 18.31 15.03
C ASP A 9 13.20 17.30 14.04
N ILE A 10 12.36 16.65 13.25
CA ILE A 10 12.78 15.72 12.21
C ILE A 10 13.22 16.53 10.96
N PRO A 11 14.46 16.37 10.48
CA PRO A 11 14.96 17.05 9.29
C PRO A 11 14.07 16.82 8.07
N ARG A 12 13.88 17.85 7.24
CA ARG A 12 13.06 17.75 6.02
C ARG A 12 13.52 16.63 5.08
N GLY A 13 14.84 16.43 4.97
CA GLY A 13 15.42 15.37 4.14
C GLY A 13 15.03 13.96 4.59
N GLU A 14 14.99 13.73 5.91
CA GLU A 14 14.59 12.43 6.49
C GLU A 14 13.11 12.15 6.25
N LYS A 15 12.24 13.17 6.39
CA LYS A 15 10.81 13.04 6.08
C LYS A 15 10.59 12.64 4.63
N VAL A 16 11.29 13.30 3.70
CA VAL A 16 11.17 13.03 2.26
C VAL A 16 11.71 11.63 1.93
N ALA A 17 12.90 11.28 2.42
CA ALA A 17 13.51 9.98 2.20
C ALA A 17 12.61 8.84 2.76
N GLY A 18 12.05 9.03 3.95
CA GLY A 18 11.11 8.08 4.56
C GLY A 18 9.87 7.86 3.69
N VAL A 19 9.22 8.93 3.23
CA VAL A 19 8.03 8.84 2.37
C VAL A 19 8.34 8.18 1.02
N ILE A 20 9.49 8.50 0.41
CA ILE A 20 9.96 7.84 -0.83
C ILE A 20 10.11 6.34 -0.58
N TRP A 21 10.78 5.95 0.50
CA TRP A 21 11.01 4.54 0.80
C TRP A 21 9.70 3.79 1.08
N LEU A 22 8.76 4.39 1.80
CA LEU A 22 7.43 3.80 1.99
C LEU A 22 6.67 3.63 0.66
N SER A 23 6.86 4.57 -0.28
CA SER A 23 6.24 4.50 -1.60
C SER A 23 6.82 3.37 -2.45
N VAL A 24 8.13 3.16 -2.37
CA VAL A 24 8.80 1.98 -2.97
C VAL A 24 8.28 0.69 -2.33
N GLY A 25 8.18 0.66 -1.00
CA GLY A 25 7.60 -0.47 -0.26
C GLY A 25 6.17 -0.79 -0.69
N ALA A 26 5.34 0.23 -0.91
CA ALA A 26 3.99 0.09 -1.46
C ALA A 26 3.99 -0.62 -2.83
N LEU A 27 4.85 -0.20 -3.76
CA LEU A 27 4.94 -0.82 -5.09
C LEU A 27 5.40 -2.28 -5.02
N ILE A 28 6.37 -2.58 -4.16
CA ILE A 28 6.85 -3.95 -3.94
C ILE A 28 5.72 -4.82 -3.35
N SER A 29 4.98 -4.30 -2.37
CA SER A 29 3.82 -4.99 -1.77
C SER A 29 2.77 -5.30 -2.82
N LEU A 30 2.37 -4.31 -3.62
CA LEU A 30 1.42 -4.47 -4.71
C LEU A 30 1.86 -5.59 -5.67
N LEU A 31 3.13 -5.59 -6.07
CA LEU A 31 3.63 -6.58 -7.01
C LEU A 31 3.55 -8.00 -6.43
N LEU A 32 3.91 -8.17 -5.15
CA LEU A 32 3.80 -9.46 -4.47
C LEU A 32 2.34 -9.92 -4.36
N GLU A 33 1.43 -9.00 -4.04
CA GLU A 33 0.00 -9.29 -3.92
C GLU A 33 -0.61 -9.68 -5.27
N ALA A 34 -0.23 -8.98 -6.34
CA ALA A 34 -0.71 -9.24 -7.69
C ALA A 34 -0.24 -10.60 -8.21
N VAL A 35 1.05 -10.92 -8.07
CA VAL A 35 1.63 -12.19 -8.52
C VAL A 35 1.06 -13.39 -7.75
N ASN A 36 0.69 -13.20 -6.47
CA ASN A 36 0.13 -14.26 -5.63
C ASN A 36 -1.40 -14.20 -5.52
N LEU A 37 -2.08 -13.42 -6.37
CA LEU A 37 -3.52 -13.20 -6.22
C LEU A 37 -4.37 -14.44 -6.52
N ASP A 38 -3.94 -15.28 -7.48
CA ASP A 38 -4.59 -16.56 -7.79
C ASP A 38 -3.91 -17.75 -7.08
N THR A 39 -3.17 -17.51 -5.99
CA THR A 39 -2.58 -18.62 -5.22
C THR A 39 -3.68 -19.53 -4.67
N ARG A 40 -3.60 -20.81 -5.02
CA ARG A 40 -4.57 -21.84 -4.60
C ARG A 40 -3.94 -22.75 -3.57
N ILE A 41 -4.66 -22.97 -2.47
CA ILE A 41 -4.28 -23.92 -1.43
C ILE A 41 -5.28 -25.08 -1.50
N ALA A 42 -4.77 -26.29 -1.74
CA ALA A 42 -5.60 -27.50 -1.92
C ALA A 42 -6.73 -27.32 -2.96
N GLY A 43 -6.48 -26.58 -4.04
CA GLY A 43 -7.43 -26.33 -5.13
C GLY A 43 -8.41 -25.17 -4.89
N ILE A 44 -8.44 -24.59 -3.69
CA ILE A 44 -9.29 -23.45 -3.33
C ILE A 44 -8.49 -22.15 -3.50
N ALA A 45 -9.05 -21.17 -4.23
CA ALA A 45 -8.47 -19.84 -4.32
C ALA A 45 -8.63 -19.13 -2.98
N VAL A 46 -7.52 -18.72 -2.36
CA VAL A 46 -7.54 -18.06 -1.04
C VAL A 46 -7.10 -16.61 -1.23
N PRO A 47 -7.97 -15.61 -1.01
CA PRO A 47 -7.64 -14.20 -1.23
C PRO A 47 -6.82 -13.61 -0.08
N PHE A 48 -5.83 -14.33 0.43
CA PHE A 48 -5.02 -13.89 1.57
C PHE A 48 -4.17 -12.66 1.23
N THR A 49 -3.77 -12.52 -0.04
CA THR A 49 -3.01 -11.34 -0.52
C THR A 49 -3.82 -10.05 -0.43
N ALA A 50 -5.14 -10.09 -0.61
CA ALA A 50 -5.99 -8.92 -0.40
C ALA A 50 -6.00 -8.47 1.06
N VAL A 51 -6.00 -9.42 2.00
CA VAL A 51 -5.89 -9.12 3.43
C VAL A 51 -4.52 -8.53 3.75
N ILE A 52 -3.45 -9.09 3.17
CA ILE A 52 -2.09 -8.54 3.30
C ILE A 52 -2.03 -7.10 2.77
N ALA A 53 -2.62 -6.82 1.60
CA ALA A 53 -2.67 -5.49 1.02
C ALA A 53 -3.31 -4.47 1.97
N ALA A 54 -4.42 -4.84 2.60
CA ALA A 54 -5.09 -3.99 3.58
C ALA A 54 -4.18 -3.71 4.80
N LEU A 55 -3.57 -4.75 5.36
CA LEU A 55 -2.69 -4.63 6.52
C LEU A 55 -1.44 -3.81 6.19
N PHE A 56 -0.81 -4.07 5.05
CA PHE A 56 0.42 -3.41 4.66
C PHE A 56 0.19 -1.92 4.39
N ASN A 57 -0.86 -1.57 3.64
CA ASN A 57 -1.23 -0.17 3.42
C ASN A 57 -1.61 0.55 4.73
N SER A 58 -2.19 -0.16 5.70
CA SER A 58 -2.43 0.37 7.04
C SER A 58 -1.12 0.71 7.77
N VAL A 59 -0.14 -0.19 7.72
CA VAL A 59 1.20 0.02 8.30
C VAL A 59 1.91 1.19 7.62
N LEU A 60 1.95 1.23 6.28
CA LEU A 60 2.59 2.32 5.53
C LEU A 60 1.98 3.68 5.89
N THR A 61 0.66 3.78 5.95
CA THR A 61 -0.02 5.03 6.29
C THR A 61 0.24 5.45 7.74
N LYS A 62 0.27 4.50 8.68
CA LYS A 62 0.65 4.77 10.09
C LYS A 62 2.09 5.25 10.19
N THR A 63 3.01 4.64 9.46
CA THR A 63 4.43 5.02 9.46
C THR A 63 4.62 6.39 8.84
N ALA A 64 3.95 6.69 7.72
CA ALA A 64 3.99 8.03 7.12
C ALA A 64 3.47 9.12 8.08
N ALA A 65 2.52 8.77 8.95
CA ALA A 65 2.00 9.67 9.99
C ALA A 65 2.98 9.97 11.13
N LEU A 66 4.09 9.25 11.26
CA LEU A 66 5.16 9.58 12.19
C LEU A 66 5.91 10.84 11.76
N TRP A 67 6.04 11.08 10.45
CA TRP A 67 6.85 12.17 9.90
C TRP A 67 6.07 13.45 9.60
N SER A 68 4.75 13.37 9.51
CA SER A 68 3.90 14.52 9.18
C SER A 68 2.48 14.37 9.75
N ASP A 69 1.88 15.49 10.14
CA ASP A 69 0.45 15.54 10.50
C ASP A 69 -0.46 15.81 9.30
N LEU A 70 0.09 16.31 8.20
CA LEU A 70 -0.65 16.61 6.98
C LEU A 70 -1.16 15.30 6.35
N VAL A 71 -2.48 15.15 6.25
CA VAL A 71 -3.15 13.95 5.69
C VAL A 71 -2.64 13.61 4.29
N LEU A 72 -2.39 14.63 3.46
CA LEU A 72 -1.85 14.43 2.11
C LEU A 72 -0.52 13.68 2.11
N VAL A 73 0.38 13.98 3.05
CA VAL A 73 1.69 13.30 3.15
C VAL A 73 1.51 11.85 3.63
N LYS A 74 0.58 11.62 4.55
CA LYS A 74 0.26 10.27 5.07
C LYS A 74 -0.23 9.32 3.97
N LEU A 75 -0.97 9.87 3.01
CA LEU A 75 -1.58 9.12 1.91
C LEU A 75 -0.67 8.96 0.69
N VAL A 76 0.51 9.58 0.64
CA VAL A 76 1.43 9.44 -0.51
C VAL A 76 1.71 7.96 -0.84
N PRO A 77 2.09 7.08 0.12
CA PRO A 77 2.35 5.68 -0.20
C PRO A 77 1.13 4.94 -0.75
N LEU A 78 -0.06 5.23 -0.23
CA LEU A 78 -1.31 4.64 -0.72
C LEU A 78 -1.62 5.10 -2.14
N THR A 79 -1.47 6.39 -2.44
CA THR A 79 -1.67 6.93 -3.80
C THR A 79 -0.71 6.28 -4.79
N VAL A 80 0.55 6.06 -4.39
CA VAL A 80 1.54 5.35 -5.21
C VAL A 80 1.15 3.89 -5.44
N TRP A 81 0.68 3.19 -4.40
CA TRP A 81 0.14 1.83 -4.52
C TRP A 81 -1.03 1.78 -5.53
N VAL A 82 -2.00 2.69 -5.41
CA VAL A 82 -3.16 2.75 -6.30
C VAL A 82 -2.77 3.07 -7.74
N ALA A 83 -1.85 4.03 -7.94
CA ALA A 83 -1.32 4.34 -9.26
C ALA A 83 -0.61 3.13 -9.88
N GLY A 84 0.23 2.44 -9.09
CA GLY A 84 0.87 1.19 -9.50
C GLY A 84 -0.15 0.12 -9.91
N PHE A 85 -1.26 -0.02 -9.17
CA PHE A 85 -2.31 -0.98 -9.48
C PHE A 85 -2.92 -0.72 -10.86
N PHE A 86 -3.24 0.53 -11.18
CA PHE A 86 -3.78 0.88 -12.50
C PHE A 86 -2.75 0.70 -13.62
N VAL A 87 -1.47 0.92 -13.35
CA VAL A 87 -0.39 0.59 -14.30
C VAL A 87 -0.33 -0.92 -14.56
N LEU A 88 -0.38 -1.75 -13.52
CA LEU A 88 -0.45 -3.21 -13.68
C LEU A 88 -1.72 -3.67 -14.40
N LEU A 89 -2.85 -2.99 -14.19
CA LEU A 89 -4.13 -3.34 -14.80
C LEU A 89 -4.19 -3.00 -16.30
N SER A 90 -3.51 -1.94 -16.73
CA SER A 90 -3.67 -1.38 -18.10
C SER A 90 -2.41 -1.47 -18.96
N ALA A 91 -1.24 -1.13 -18.43
CA ALA A 91 -0.02 -1.00 -19.22
C ALA A 91 0.68 -2.35 -19.45
N LEU A 92 0.62 -3.26 -18.48
CA LEU A 92 1.28 -4.57 -18.58
C LEU A 92 0.54 -5.57 -19.49
N PRO A 93 -0.80 -5.65 -19.48
CA PRO A 93 -1.51 -6.47 -20.47
C PRO A 93 -1.22 -6.02 -21.91
N ALA A 94 -1.02 -4.72 -22.13
CA ALA A 94 -0.65 -4.17 -23.44
C ALA A 94 0.76 -4.60 -23.89
N SER A 95 1.65 -4.98 -22.96
CA SER A 95 2.98 -5.53 -23.26
C SER A 95 3.02 -7.07 -23.28
N GLY A 96 1.87 -7.74 -23.14
CA GLY A 96 1.77 -9.21 -23.13
C GLY A 96 2.13 -9.88 -21.80
N ALA A 97 2.48 -9.10 -20.76
CA ALA A 97 2.72 -9.60 -19.42
C ALA A 97 1.45 -9.48 -18.58
N MET A 98 0.76 -10.58 -18.29
CA MET A 98 -0.43 -10.55 -17.42
C MET A 98 -0.03 -10.81 -15.97
N VAL A 99 -0.03 -9.76 -15.16
CA VAL A 99 0.31 -9.83 -13.72
C VAL A 99 -0.93 -9.81 -12.83
N LEU A 100 -1.96 -9.05 -13.22
CA LEU A 100 -3.26 -9.07 -12.56
C LEU A 100 -4.23 -9.97 -13.34
N PRO A 101 -4.81 -11.01 -12.71
CA PRO A 101 -5.80 -11.85 -13.36
C PRO A 101 -7.09 -11.07 -13.67
N ALA A 102 -7.77 -11.44 -14.75
CA ALA A 102 -9.10 -10.90 -15.09
C ALA A 102 -10.16 -11.59 -14.21
N SER A 103 -10.14 -11.34 -12.91
CA SER A 103 -10.99 -11.98 -11.92
C SER A 103 -11.57 -10.98 -10.91
N PRO A 104 -12.67 -11.32 -10.22
CA PRO A 104 -13.21 -10.49 -9.15
C PRO A 104 -12.20 -10.22 -8.01
N LEU A 105 -11.21 -11.11 -7.83
CA LEU A 105 -10.15 -10.95 -6.82
C LEU A 105 -9.32 -9.69 -7.05
N THR A 106 -9.16 -9.26 -8.31
CA THR A 106 -8.46 -8.01 -8.65
C THR A 106 -9.19 -6.78 -8.09
N LEU A 107 -10.52 -6.79 -8.11
CA LEU A 107 -11.31 -5.72 -7.48
C LEU A 107 -11.28 -5.84 -5.95
N VAL A 108 -11.33 -7.05 -5.41
CA VAL A 108 -11.21 -7.28 -3.96
C VAL A 108 -9.86 -6.76 -3.46
N LEU A 109 -8.77 -6.99 -4.19
CA LEU A 109 -7.44 -6.46 -3.87
C LEU A 109 -7.45 -4.93 -3.82
N LEU A 110 -8.02 -4.27 -4.84
CA LEU A 110 -8.13 -2.81 -4.89
C LEU A 110 -8.88 -2.25 -3.67
N PHE A 111 -10.08 -2.77 -3.40
CA PHE A 111 -10.89 -2.28 -2.29
C PHE A 111 -10.28 -2.60 -0.93
N ALA A 112 -9.65 -3.77 -0.77
CA ALA A 112 -8.95 -4.12 0.46
C ALA A 112 -7.75 -3.20 0.70
N GLY A 113 -6.92 -2.96 -0.32
CA GLY A 113 -5.78 -2.05 -0.26
C GLY A 113 -6.20 -0.62 0.10
N LEU A 114 -7.23 -0.08 -0.57
CA LEU A 114 -7.81 1.24 -0.27
C LEU A 114 -8.34 1.32 1.17
N SER A 115 -9.17 0.36 1.57
CA SER A 115 -9.77 0.34 2.91
C SER A 115 -8.71 0.30 4.00
N GLY A 116 -7.69 -0.55 3.81
CA GLY A 116 -6.57 -0.68 4.73
C GLY A 116 -5.70 0.58 4.84
N GLY A 117 -5.44 1.27 3.73
CA GLY A 117 -4.67 2.51 3.72
C GLY A 117 -5.42 3.70 4.31
N VAL A 118 -6.74 3.78 4.13
CA VAL A 118 -7.53 4.89 4.67
C VAL A 118 -7.86 4.70 6.16
N TRP A 119 -8.03 3.45 6.61
CA TRP A 119 -8.41 3.13 8.00
C TRP A 119 -7.60 3.85 9.10
N PRO A 120 -6.26 3.93 9.04
CA PRO A 120 -5.45 4.65 10.03
C PRO A 120 -5.75 6.13 10.19
N LEU A 121 -6.41 6.77 9.22
CA LEU A 121 -6.78 8.18 9.32
C LEU A 121 -7.93 8.41 10.29
N PHE A 122 -8.82 7.42 10.45
CA PHE A 122 -9.97 7.49 11.37
C PHE A 122 -9.64 7.00 12.78
N GLY A 123 -8.58 6.22 12.95
CA GLY A 123 -8.17 5.63 14.23
C GLY A 123 -7.47 6.59 15.21
N ARG A 124 -7.52 7.90 15.00
CA ARG A 124 -6.95 8.89 15.92
C ARG A 124 -8.04 9.48 16.82
N LYS A 125 -8.15 8.93 18.03
CA LYS A 125 -8.43 9.69 19.26
C LYS A 125 -7.17 9.64 20.12
#